data_AF-A0A8C8M531-F1
#
_entry.id   AF-A0A8C8M531-F1
#
_cell.length_a   1.000
_cell.length_b   1.000
_cell.length_c   1.000
_cell.angle_alpha   90.00
_cell.angle_beta   90.00
_cell.angle_gamma   90.00
#
_symmetry.space_group_name_H-M   'P 1'
#
loop_
_entity.id
_entity.type
_entity.pdbx_description
1 polymer ?
#
loop_
_entity_poly.entity_id
_entity_poly.type
_entity_poly.pdbx_seq_one_letter_code
_entity_poly.pdbx_strand_id
1 'polypeptide(L)'
;MRPGQLCVLVPASTTLLFLLVLSGPSQTSACNKALCASDVSKCLIQELCQCRPSDGNCSCCKECMLCLGTLWEECCDCVGMCNPKNYSDTPATSKSTVEELHRPIPSLFRALTEGDAPINMMVVSFPVAEELSHHENLVSFLETLDNQHQNISLPASSIHGSYDTQDNMCTVVYFDDCVSIRQCKLYCESMGGSKYRWFHNACCQCIGPECLDYGSKAVKCMNCLF
;
A
#
# COMPACT_ATOMS: atom_id res chain seq x y z
N MET A 1 -0.91 -46.22 -44.29
CA MET A 1 0.03 -45.29 -44.95
C MET A 1 -0.75 -44.10 -45.49
N ARG A 2 -0.26 -42.88 -45.20
CA ARG A 2 -0.78 -41.53 -45.51
C ARG A 2 -2.07 -41.09 -44.80
N PRO A 3 -1.98 -40.32 -43.70
CA PRO A 3 -3.05 -39.41 -43.29
C PRO A 3 -3.03 -38.17 -44.18
N GLY A 4 -4.20 -37.77 -44.67
CA GLY A 4 -4.39 -36.58 -45.49
C GLY A 4 -4.11 -35.31 -44.68
N GLN A 5 -3.25 -34.45 -45.22
CA GLN A 5 -3.06 -33.09 -44.76
C GLN A 5 -4.34 -32.29 -45.01
N LEU A 6 -5.07 -32.02 -43.93
CA LEU A 6 -6.10 -30.99 -43.91
C LEU A 6 -5.36 -29.63 -43.81
N CYS A 7 -5.18 -28.96 -44.96
CA CYS A 7 -4.76 -27.55 -44.97
C CYS A 7 -5.91 -26.71 -44.40
N VAL A 8 -5.84 -26.36 -43.12
CA VAL A 8 -6.69 -25.32 -42.54
C VAL A 8 -6.18 -23.98 -43.05
N LEU A 9 -6.81 -23.47 -44.11
CA LEU A 9 -6.67 -22.09 -44.56
C LEU A 9 -7.32 -21.19 -43.51
N VAL A 10 -6.53 -20.75 -42.52
CA VAL A 10 -6.93 -19.68 -41.61
C VAL A 10 -6.88 -18.38 -42.42
N PRO A 11 -8.00 -17.65 -42.59
CA PRO A 11 -7.97 -16.38 -43.31
C PRO A 11 -7.05 -15.41 -42.57
N ALA A 12 -6.11 -14.78 -43.28
CA ALA A 12 -5.17 -13.79 -42.74
C ALA A 12 -5.87 -12.61 -42.03
N SER A 13 -7.17 -12.42 -42.27
CA SER A 13 -8.02 -11.42 -41.62
C SER A 13 -8.33 -11.73 -40.15
N THR A 14 -8.38 -13.00 -39.74
CA THR A 14 -8.72 -13.37 -38.35
C THR A 14 -7.52 -13.31 -37.41
N THR A 15 -6.29 -13.48 -37.92
CA THR A 15 -5.07 -13.31 -37.13
C THR A 15 -4.76 -11.84 -36.84
N LEU A 16 -5.11 -10.92 -37.76
CA LEU A 16 -4.96 -9.48 -37.54
C LEU A 16 -5.89 -8.95 -36.44
N LEU A 17 -7.13 -9.44 -36.38
CA LEU A 17 -8.08 -9.06 -35.32
C LEU A 17 -7.63 -9.57 -33.93
N PHE A 18 -7.01 -10.76 -33.86
CA PHE A 18 -6.52 -11.31 -32.60
C PHE A 18 -5.29 -10.54 -32.06
N LEU A 19 -4.43 -10.02 -32.93
CA LEU A 19 -3.27 -9.21 -32.52
C LEU A 19 -3.65 -7.81 -32.01
N LEU A 20 -4.76 -7.24 -32.49
CA LEU A 20 -5.31 -5.97 -31.99
C LEU A 20 -5.91 -6.07 -30.57
N VAL A 21 -6.28 -7.28 -30.13
CA VAL A 21 -6.88 -7.51 -28.80
C VAL A 21 -5.81 -7.71 -27.71
N LEU A 22 -4.56 -8.02 -28.08
CA LEU A 22 -3.45 -8.17 -27.11
C LEU A 22 -2.74 -6.85 -26.76
N SER A 23 -2.99 -5.76 -27.49
CA SER A 23 -2.58 -4.42 -27.06
C SER A 23 -3.65 -3.82 -26.15
N GLY A 24 -3.78 -4.38 -24.94
CA GLY A 24 -4.48 -3.68 -23.86
C GLY A 24 -3.81 -2.32 -23.65
N PRO A 25 -4.57 -1.22 -23.46
CA PRO A 25 -3.97 0.08 -23.23
C PRO A 25 -3.13 -0.01 -21.96
N SER A 26 -1.83 0.21 -22.10
CA SER A 26 -0.96 0.50 -20.97
C SER A 26 -1.60 1.68 -20.24
N GLN A 27 -2.14 1.45 -19.03
CA GLN A 27 -2.54 2.53 -18.14
C GLN A 27 -1.27 3.21 -17.63
N THR A 28 -0.62 3.97 -18.52
CA THR A 28 0.09 5.15 -18.08
C THR A 28 -0.98 6.10 -17.57
N SER A 29 -0.77 6.73 -16.42
CA SER A 29 -1.58 7.83 -15.90
C SER A 29 -1.41 9.05 -16.81
N ALA A 30 -1.81 8.92 -18.07
CA ALA A 30 -1.80 9.97 -19.05
C ALA A 30 -3.10 10.75 -18.89
N CYS A 31 -2.96 12.04 -18.58
CA CYS A 31 -4.08 12.94 -18.36
C CYS A 31 -5.14 12.86 -19.47
N ASN A 32 -6.40 12.76 -19.08
CA ASN A 32 -7.53 12.73 -20.01
C ASN A 32 -7.85 14.15 -20.50
N LYS A 33 -7.16 14.57 -21.57
CA LYS A 33 -7.31 15.90 -22.17
C LYS A 33 -8.76 16.27 -22.53
N ALA A 34 -9.61 15.28 -22.86
CA ALA A 34 -11.00 15.55 -23.25
C ALA A 34 -11.86 15.95 -22.04
N LEU A 35 -11.63 15.33 -20.88
CA LEU A 35 -12.28 15.73 -19.62
C LEU A 35 -11.74 17.06 -19.12
N CYS A 36 -10.42 17.26 -19.19
CA CYS A 36 -9.75 18.40 -18.58
C CYS A 36 -9.83 19.70 -19.39
N ALA A 37 -10.02 19.63 -20.71
CA ALA A 37 -9.92 20.79 -21.59
C ALA A 37 -10.85 21.95 -21.19
N SER A 38 -12.10 21.65 -20.84
CA SER A 38 -13.10 22.66 -20.48
C SER A 38 -12.75 23.37 -19.17
N ASP A 39 -12.53 22.61 -18.10
CA ASP A 39 -12.33 23.16 -16.75
C ASP A 39 -10.96 23.82 -16.57
N VAL A 40 -9.90 23.24 -17.14
CA VAL A 40 -8.57 23.87 -17.15
C VAL A 40 -8.60 25.17 -17.94
N SER A 41 -9.25 25.19 -19.12
CA SER A 41 -9.37 26.41 -19.92
C SER A 41 -10.21 27.47 -19.21
N LYS A 42 -11.29 27.07 -18.53
CA LYS A 42 -12.11 27.96 -17.71
C LYS A 42 -11.29 28.60 -16.59
N CYS A 43 -10.50 27.83 -15.85
CA CYS A 43 -9.66 28.33 -14.76
C CYS A 43 -8.60 29.33 -15.24
N LEU A 44 -7.99 29.06 -16.40
CA LEU A 44 -7.00 29.95 -17.01
C LEU A 44 -7.63 31.24 -17.55
N ILE A 45 -8.78 31.15 -18.24
CA ILE A 45 -9.47 32.30 -18.86
C ILE A 45 -10.09 33.21 -17.80
N GLN A 46 -10.63 32.64 -16.72
CA GLN A 46 -11.20 33.43 -15.61
C GLN A 46 -10.13 34.05 -14.72
N GLU A 47 -8.84 33.86 -15.06
CA GLU A 47 -7.69 34.31 -14.28
C GLU A 47 -7.71 33.81 -12.83
N LEU A 48 -8.45 32.74 -12.57
CA LEU A 48 -8.55 32.13 -11.24
C LEU A 48 -7.26 31.41 -10.85
N CYS A 49 -6.45 31.05 -11.83
CA CYS A 49 -5.05 30.75 -11.61
C CYS A 49 -4.19 31.03 -12.85
N GLN A 50 -2.99 31.60 -12.66
CA GLN A 50 -2.03 31.89 -13.72
C GLN A 50 -0.70 31.22 -13.41
N CYS A 51 -0.71 29.89 -13.41
CA CYS A 51 0.42 29.12 -12.92
C CYS A 51 1.27 28.57 -14.06
N ARG A 52 2.55 28.92 -14.05
CA ARG A 52 3.58 28.38 -14.94
C ARG A 52 4.74 27.85 -14.07
N PRO A 53 4.72 26.57 -13.70
CA PRO A 53 5.76 25.98 -12.84
C PRO A 53 7.14 26.14 -13.48
N SER A 54 8.15 26.48 -12.67
CA SER A 54 9.56 26.46 -13.08
C SER A 54 10.32 25.52 -12.16
N ASP A 55 10.97 24.51 -12.73
CA ASP A 55 11.96 23.65 -12.07
C ASP A 55 11.55 23.15 -10.67
N GLY A 56 10.33 22.63 -10.54
CA GLY A 56 9.83 22.01 -9.30
C GLY A 56 9.33 22.98 -8.21
N ASN A 57 9.45 24.30 -8.42
CA ASN A 57 8.82 25.29 -7.56
C ASN A 57 7.45 25.68 -8.14
N CYS A 58 6.38 25.37 -7.40
CA CYS A 58 5.01 25.70 -7.81
C CYS A 58 4.22 26.40 -6.70
N SER A 59 4.63 27.61 -6.34
CA SER A 59 3.91 28.45 -5.36
C SER A 59 2.45 28.76 -5.77
N CYS A 60 2.17 28.76 -7.08
CA CYS A 60 0.84 29.06 -7.65
C CYS A 60 -0.08 27.83 -7.79
N CYS A 61 0.41 26.60 -7.58
CA CYS A 61 -0.40 25.38 -7.78
C CYS A 61 -1.65 25.33 -6.88
N LYS A 62 -1.58 25.92 -5.69
CA LYS A 62 -2.68 25.97 -4.73
C LYS A 62 -3.94 26.65 -5.30
N GLU A 63 -3.76 27.74 -6.05
CA GLU A 63 -4.87 28.49 -6.65
C GLU A 63 -5.51 27.69 -7.78
N CYS A 64 -4.70 27.01 -8.61
CA CYS A 64 -5.21 26.11 -9.64
C CYS A 64 -5.92 24.88 -9.05
N MET A 65 -5.45 24.36 -7.92
CA MET A 65 -6.11 23.28 -7.19
C MET A 65 -7.50 23.72 -6.69
N LEU A 66 -7.62 24.94 -6.15
CA LEU A 66 -8.92 25.46 -5.72
C LEU A 66 -9.88 25.67 -6.89
N CYS A 67 -9.39 26.08 -8.04
CA CYS A 67 -10.23 26.26 -9.23
C CYS A 67 -10.69 24.92 -9.85
N LEU A 68 -9.80 23.94 -9.95
CA LEU A 68 -10.11 22.61 -10.50
C LEU A 68 -10.86 21.70 -9.52
N GLY A 69 -10.71 21.94 -8.21
CA GLY A 69 -11.41 21.22 -7.16
C GLY A 69 -11.20 19.71 -7.25
N THR A 70 -12.29 18.96 -7.41
CA THR A 70 -12.27 17.49 -7.48
C THR A 70 -11.57 16.95 -8.73
N LEU A 71 -11.45 17.77 -9.77
CA LEU A 71 -10.80 17.38 -11.04
C LEU A 71 -9.28 17.57 -11.01
N TRP A 72 -8.72 18.09 -9.92
CA TRP A 72 -7.29 18.38 -9.78
C TRP A 72 -6.41 17.15 -10.00
N GLU A 73 -6.70 16.04 -9.32
CA GLU A 73 -5.90 14.81 -9.39
C GLU A 73 -5.91 14.18 -10.79
N GLU A 74 -7.00 14.35 -11.55
CA GLU A 74 -7.14 13.82 -12.91
C GLU A 74 -6.51 14.74 -13.97
N CYS A 75 -6.43 16.05 -13.69
CA CYS A 75 -6.05 17.06 -14.68
C CYS A 75 -4.73 17.78 -14.41
N CYS A 76 -4.15 17.69 -13.21
CA CYS A 76 -2.88 18.37 -12.90
C CYS A 76 -1.73 17.88 -13.79
N ASP A 77 -1.78 16.63 -14.25
CA ASP A 77 -0.79 16.01 -15.14
C ASP A 77 -0.84 16.64 -16.54
N CYS A 78 -2.00 17.14 -17.01
CA CYS A 78 -2.12 17.82 -18.30
C CYS A 78 -1.35 19.14 -18.37
N VAL A 79 -1.10 19.75 -17.20
CA VAL A 79 -0.55 21.10 -17.06
C VAL A 79 0.78 21.09 -16.31
N GLY A 80 1.30 19.91 -15.97
CA GLY A 80 2.58 19.75 -15.28
C GLY A 80 2.59 20.37 -13.88
N MET A 81 1.42 20.42 -13.22
CA MET A 81 1.24 21.06 -11.92
C MET A 81 0.99 20.06 -10.78
N CYS A 82 1.02 18.75 -11.05
CA CYS A 82 0.92 17.79 -9.97
C CYS A 82 2.09 17.97 -9.01
N ASN A 83 1.84 17.71 -7.72
CA ASN A 83 2.91 17.60 -6.75
C ASN A 83 3.92 16.58 -7.29
N PRO A 84 5.24 16.86 -7.29
CA PRO A 84 6.23 15.86 -7.64
C PRO A 84 5.92 14.61 -6.81
N LYS A 85 5.59 13.51 -7.51
CA LYS A 85 5.30 12.23 -6.89
C LYS A 85 6.60 11.78 -6.23
N ASN A 86 6.80 12.17 -4.97
CA ASN A 86 7.69 11.44 -4.11
C ASN A 86 7.08 10.05 -4.07
N TYR A 87 7.74 9.09 -4.71
CA TYR A 87 7.47 7.65 -4.58
C TYR A 87 7.60 7.14 -3.12
N SER A 88 7.61 8.05 -2.14
CA SER A 88 7.50 7.84 -0.70
C SER A 88 6.07 7.97 -0.19
N ASP A 89 5.11 8.45 -0.99
CA ASP A 89 3.70 8.34 -0.62
C ASP A 89 3.29 6.88 -0.82
N THR A 90 3.24 6.14 0.28
CA THR A 90 2.66 4.80 0.29
C THR A 90 1.30 4.86 -0.41
N PRO A 91 0.98 3.95 -1.34
CA PRO A 91 -0.26 4.01 -2.15
C PRO A 91 -1.49 4.26 -1.27
N ALA A 92 -2.57 4.88 -1.76
CA ALA A 92 -3.78 5.10 -0.95
C ALA A 92 -4.29 3.82 -0.25
N THR A 93 -4.00 2.64 -0.81
CA THR A 93 -4.28 1.31 -0.25
C THR A 93 -3.45 0.95 0.99
N SER A 94 -2.36 1.66 1.29
CA SER A 94 -1.52 1.46 2.47
C SER A 94 -2.17 1.99 3.75
N LYS A 95 -3.16 2.89 3.62
CA LYS A 95 -3.91 3.38 4.76
C LYS A 95 -4.64 2.20 5.38
N SER A 96 -4.47 2.04 6.68
CA SER A 96 -5.03 0.90 7.40
C SER A 96 -5.55 1.32 8.78
N THR A 97 -6.58 0.63 9.23
CA THR A 97 -7.03 0.67 10.62
C THR A 97 -6.39 -0.50 11.36
N VAL A 98 -5.90 -0.25 12.56
CA VAL A 98 -5.23 -1.26 13.40
C VAL A 98 -5.86 -1.29 14.79
N GLU A 99 -5.89 -2.46 15.41
CA GLU A 99 -6.44 -2.64 16.76
C GLU A 99 -5.79 -3.86 17.43
N GLU A 100 -5.65 -3.77 18.76
CA GLU A 100 -5.27 -4.89 19.61
C GLU A 100 -6.50 -5.69 20.06
N LEU A 101 -6.39 -7.02 20.01
CA LEU A 101 -7.51 -7.91 20.32
C LEU A 101 -7.55 -8.21 21.82
N HIS A 102 -8.75 -8.16 22.42
CA HIS A 102 -8.90 -8.23 23.88
C HIS A 102 -8.64 -9.62 24.47
N ARG A 103 -8.77 -10.69 23.68
CA ARG A 103 -8.62 -12.09 24.14
C ARG A 103 -7.83 -12.92 23.13
N PRO A 104 -6.53 -12.66 22.99
CA PRO A 104 -5.69 -13.44 22.10
C PRO A 104 -5.54 -14.88 22.60
N ILE A 105 -5.35 -15.81 21.67
CA ILE A 105 -5.07 -17.22 21.98
C ILE A 105 -3.76 -17.60 21.24
N PRO A 106 -2.59 -17.19 21.77
CA PRO A 106 -1.29 -17.39 21.10
C PRO A 106 -1.02 -18.81 20.62
N SER A 107 -1.42 -19.81 21.42
CA SER A 107 -1.24 -21.22 21.07
C SER A 107 -2.07 -21.65 19.86
N LEU A 108 -3.29 -21.11 19.72
CA LEU A 108 -4.15 -21.40 18.57
C LEU A 108 -3.59 -20.74 17.30
N PHE A 109 -3.16 -19.48 17.39
CA PHE A 109 -2.58 -18.78 16.26
C PHE A 109 -1.37 -19.54 15.73
N ARG A 110 -0.41 -19.88 16.61
CA ARG A 110 0.77 -20.68 16.25
C ARG A 110 0.38 -21.98 15.57
N ALA A 111 -0.52 -22.76 16.18
CA ALA A 111 -0.96 -24.03 15.61
C ALA A 111 -1.63 -23.91 14.23
N LEU A 112 -2.30 -22.79 13.93
CA LEU A 112 -2.92 -22.53 12.62
C LEU A 112 -1.95 -21.96 11.58
N THR A 113 -0.80 -21.45 12.02
CA THR A 113 0.23 -20.87 11.15
C THR A 113 1.46 -21.76 10.96
N GLU A 114 1.60 -22.80 11.77
CA GLU A 114 2.65 -23.81 11.64
C GLU A 114 2.31 -24.79 10.50
N GLY A 115 3.17 -24.87 9.48
CA GLY A 115 3.02 -25.81 8.37
C GLY A 115 2.44 -25.19 7.10
N ASP A 116 1.63 -25.94 6.36
CA ASP A 116 1.02 -25.47 5.12
C ASP A 116 -0.11 -24.47 5.40
N ALA A 117 -0.15 -23.39 4.63
CA ALA A 117 -1.16 -22.35 4.79
C ALA A 117 -2.57 -22.92 4.57
N PRO A 118 -3.55 -22.59 5.44
CA PRO A 118 -4.95 -22.94 5.23
C PRO A 118 -5.47 -22.42 3.88
N ILE A 119 -6.47 -23.11 3.31
CA ILE A 119 -7.11 -22.70 2.05
C ILE A 119 -7.68 -21.28 2.21
N ASN A 120 -7.43 -20.42 1.20
CA ASN A 120 -7.82 -19.00 1.14
C ASN A 120 -7.09 -18.08 2.15
N MET A 121 -5.91 -18.49 2.62
CA MET A 121 -5.08 -17.69 3.52
C MET A 121 -3.61 -17.75 3.09
N MET A 122 -2.89 -16.66 3.36
CA MET A 122 -1.46 -16.57 3.15
C MET A 122 -0.75 -16.28 4.48
N VAL A 123 0.07 -17.24 4.93
CA VAL A 123 0.93 -17.07 6.12
C VAL A 123 2.27 -16.47 5.69
N VAL A 124 2.71 -15.41 6.36
CA VAL A 124 3.98 -14.73 6.10
C VAL A 124 4.72 -14.54 7.41
N SER A 125 5.97 -15.00 7.47
CA SER A 125 6.84 -14.80 8.61
C SER A 125 8.08 -14.02 8.20
N PHE A 126 8.44 -12.99 8.97
CA PHE A 126 9.60 -12.14 8.74
C PHE A 126 10.28 -11.78 10.06
N PRO A 127 11.58 -11.44 10.07
CA PRO A 127 12.28 -11.04 11.29
C PRO A 127 11.60 -9.82 11.91
N VAL A 128 11.42 -9.80 13.23
CA VAL A 128 10.79 -8.68 13.95
C VAL A 128 11.47 -7.33 13.66
N ALA A 129 12.79 -7.30 13.42
CA ALA A 129 13.51 -6.07 13.05
C ALA A 129 13.01 -5.43 11.74
N GLU A 130 12.48 -6.23 10.80
CA GLU A 130 11.95 -5.73 9.53
C GLU A 130 10.65 -4.90 9.74
N GLU A 131 9.88 -5.18 10.80
CA GLU A 131 8.68 -4.41 11.18
C GLU A 131 9.02 -2.94 11.48
N LEU A 132 10.19 -2.70 12.06
CA LEU A 132 10.67 -1.39 12.52
C LEU A 132 11.56 -0.66 11.50
N SER A 133 12.10 -1.36 10.52
CA SER A 133 13.01 -0.81 9.50
C SER A 133 12.40 0.38 8.72
N HIS A 134 11.08 0.40 8.53
CA HIS A 134 10.38 1.54 7.92
C HIS A 134 10.26 2.79 8.82
N HIS A 135 10.60 2.68 10.11
CA HIS A 135 10.58 3.78 11.09
C HIS A 135 11.99 4.32 11.40
N GLU A 136 13.05 3.70 10.86
CA GLU A 136 14.44 4.12 11.11
C GLU A 136 14.79 5.50 10.54
N ASN A 137 14.00 6.02 9.59
CA ASN A 137 14.11 7.41 9.14
C ASN A 137 13.73 8.43 10.24
N LEU A 138 12.98 8.04 11.28
CA LEU A 138 12.63 8.93 12.40
C LEU A 138 13.62 8.79 13.56
N VAL A 139 14.12 7.58 13.82
CA VAL A 139 15.08 7.33 14.91
C VAL A 139 16.46 7.89 14.58
N SER A 140 16.91 7.80 13.32
CA SER A 140 18.14 8.48 12.89
C SER A 140 18.06 10.00 13.07
N PHE A 141 16.87 10.61 12.89
CA PHE A 141 16.69 12.04 13.15
C PHE A 141 16.78 12.38 14.64
N LEU A 142 16.22 11.54 15.52
CA LEU A 142 16.29 11.72 16.97
C LEU A 142 17.70 11.48 17.53
N GLU A 143 18.44 10.49 17.03
CA GLU A 143 19.87 10.29 17.37
C GLU A 143 20.76 11.44 16.87
N THR A 144 20.37 12.09 15.76
CA THR A 144 21.10 13.26 15.25
C THR A 144 20.83 14.51 16.10
N LEU A 145 19.64 14.61 16.73
CA LEU A 145 19.31 15.71 17.66
C LEU A 145 19.89 15.52 19.08
N ASP A 146 20.07 14.27 19.54
CA ASP A 146 20.67 13.98 20.85
C ASP A 146 22.20 14.23 20.87
N ASN A 147 22.86 14.22 19.71
CA ASN A 147 24.29 14.55 19.58
C ASN A 147 24.63 16.04 19.77
N GLN A 148 23.65 16.90 20.09
CA GLN A 148 23.88 18.34 20.30
C GLN A 148 23.73 18.84 21.75
N HIS A 149 23.32 18.01 22.73
CA HIS A 149 23.28 18.46 24.14
C HIS A 149 23.73 17.36 25.12
N GLN A 150 25.04 17.28 25.38
CA GLN A 150 25.56 16.60 26.57
C GLN A 150 25.29 17.42 27.85
N ASN A 151 25.06 16.67 28.94
CA ASN A 151 24.93 17.06 30.35
C ASN A 151 23.55 17.49 30.88
N ILE A 152 22.63 16.53 30.99
CA ILE A 152 21.71 16.48 32.15
C ILE A 152 21.72 15.05 32.71
N SER A 153 22.37 14.88 33.85
CA SER A 153 22.31 13.67 34.66
C SER A 153 20.95 13.59 35.36
N LEU A 154 20.10 12.65 34.93
CA LEU A 154 18.89 12.22 35.63
C LEU A 154 18.85 10.68 35.71
N PRO A 155 18.30 10.11 36.80
CA PRO A 155 18.63 8.76 37.24
C PRO A 155 17.88 7.67 36.45
N ALA A 156 18.50 6.49 36.41
CA ALA A 156 17.95 5.27 35.84
C ALA A 156 16.51 4.98 36.32
N SER A 157 15.63 4.69 35.37
CA SER A 157 14.52 3.76 35.60
C SER A 157 14.50 2.74 34.47
N SER A 158 14.56 1.49 34.90
CA SER A 158 14.69 0.26 34.15
C SER A 158 13.56 0.03 33.14
N ILE A 159 13.90 -0.07 31.86
CA ILE A 159 13.30 -1.07 30.97
C ILE A 159 14.46 -1.88 30.40
N HIS A 160 15.04 -2.71 31.27
CA HIS A 160 15.84 -3.85 30.84
C HIS A 160 14.86 -4.90 30.28
N GLY A 161 14.37 -4.66 29.06
CA GLY A 161 13.87 -5.73 28.23
C GLY A 161 15.08 -6.49 27.75
N SER A 162 15.36 -7.64 28.36
CA SER A 162 16.27 -8.64 27.81
C SER A 162 15.84 -8.94 26.38
N TYR A 163 16.40 -8.21 25.41
CA TYR A 163 16.38 -8.61 24.01
C TYR A 163 17.23 -9.87 23.93
N ASP A 164 16.60 -10.99 24.25
CA ASP A 164 17.08 -12.29 23.82
C ASP A 164 16.97 -12.24 22.29
N THR A 165 18.11 -12.03 21.63
CA THR A 165 18.29 -12.15 20.19
C THR A 165 18.18 -13.62 19.79
N GLN A 166 17.09 -14.26 20.20
CA GLN A 166 16.51 -15.35 19.46
C GLN A 166 15.85 -14.70 18.24
N ASP A 167 16.11 -15.23 17.05
CA ASP A 167 15.51 -14.76 15.79
C ASP A 167 13.98 -14.91 15.86
N ASN A 168 13.32 -13.97 16.54
CA ASN A 168 11.88 -13.97 16.71
C ASN A 168 11.27 -13.54 15.38
N MET A 169 10.58 -14.47 14.74
CA MET A 169 9.88 -14.25 13.49
C MET A 169 8.48 -13.73 13.80
N CYS A 170 8.17 -12.52 13.36
CA CYS A 170 6.80 -12.00 13.36
C CYS A 170 6.02 -12.75 12.27
N THR A 171 4.94 -13.42 12.66
CA THR A 171 4.07 -14.16 11.76
C THR A 171 2.74 -13.43 11.60
N VAL A 172 2.34 -13.20 10.36
CA VAL A 172 1.06 -12.58 9.99
C VAL A 172 0.30 -13.47 9.01
N VAL A 173 -1.02 -13.37 9.01
CA VAL A 173 -1.89 -14.10 8.09
C VAL A 173 -2.73 -13.11 7.31
N TYR A 174 -2.72 -13.22 5.98
CA TYR A 174 -3.63 -12.49 5.10
C TYR A 174 -4.76 -13.40 4.66
N PHE A 175 -5.98 -12.87 4.59
CA PHE A 175 -7.09 -13.57 3.95
C PHE A 175 -7.16 -13.21 2.46
N ASP A 176 -7.38 -14.21 1.62
CA ASP A 176 -7.56 -13.97 0.18
C ASP A 176 -8.90 -13.27 -0.13
N ASP A 177 -9.88 -13.45 0.76
CA ASP A 177 -11.19 -12.81 0.70
C ASP A 177 -11.18 -11.40 1.30
N CYS A 178 -11.83 -10.47 0.61
CA CYS A 178 -11.96 -9.08 1.06
C CYS A 178 -13.13 -8.94 2.00
N VAL A 179 -12.87 -8.35 3.17
CA VAL A 179 -13.85 -8.35 4.26
C VAL A 179 -13.98 -6.98 4.89
N SER A 180 -15.13 -6.74 5.52
CA SER A 180 -15.32 -5.55 6.35
C SER A 180 -14.38 -5.56 7.56
N ILE A 181 -14.06 -4.39 8.09
CA ILE A 181 -13.24 -4.25 9.31
C ILE A 181 -13.77 -5.10 10.48
N ARG A 182 -15.11 -5.19 10.63
CA ARG A 182 -15.75 -5.99 11.68
C ARG A 182 -15.52 -7.49 11.47
N GLN A 183 -15.63 -7.96 10.23
CA GLN A 183 -15.34 -9.37 9.90
C GLN A 183 -13.85 -9.67 10.09
N CYS A 184 -12.96 -8.76 9.68
CA CYS A 184 -11.53 -8.92 9.90
C CYS A 184 -11.20 -9.12 11.39
N LYS A 185 -11.78 -8.28 12.25
CA LYS A 185 -11.66 -8.43 13.71
C LYS A 185 -12.11 -9.81 14.18
N LEU A 186 -13.33 -10.23 13.80
CA LEU A 186 -13.89 -11.53 14.21
C LEU A 186 -13.04 -12.70 13.74
N TYR A 187 -12.49 -12.63 12.51
CA TYR A 187 -11.64 -13.66 11.97
C TYR A 187 -10.33 -13.77 12.75
N CYS A 188 -9.67 -12.63 13.01
CA CYS A 188 -8.43 -12.63 13.78
C CYS A 188 -8.64 -13.06 15.24
N GLU A 189 -9.76 -12.69 15.86
CA GLU A 189 -10.14 -13.22 17.18
C GLU A 189 -10.33 -14.74 17.13
N SER A 190 -11.01 -15.26 16.11
CA SER A 190 -11.25 -16.71 15.96
C SER A 190 -9.98 -17.52 15.67
N MET A 191 -8.99 -16.90 15.01
CA MET A 191 -7.67 -17.50 14.76
C MET A 191 -6.74 -17.39 15.98
N GLY A 192 -7.14 -16.68 17.03
CA GLY A 192 -6.31 -16.46 18.22
C GLY A 192 -5.23 -15.40 18.04
N GLY A 193 -5.34 -14.55 17.02
CA GLY A 193 -4.40 -13.45 16.77
C GLY A 193 -4.36 -12.44 17.92
N SER A 194 -3.25 -11.70 18.01
CA SER A 194 -3.04 -10.68 19.04
C SER A 194 -3.52 -9.31 18.61
N LYS A 195 -3.37 -9.00 17.33
CA LYS A 195 -3.77 -7.72 16.73
C LYS A 195 -4.36 -8.00 15.35
N TYR A 196 -5.01 -7.00 14.76
CA TYR A 196 -5.31 -7.02 13.33
C TYR A 196 -4.99 -5.70 12.66
N ARG A 197 -4.68 -5.78 11.37
CA ARG A 197 -4.59 -4.64 10.46
C ARG A 197 -5.61 -4.85 9.35
N TRP A 198 -6.49 -3.89 9.19
CA TRP A 198 -7.44 -3.83 8.09
C TRP A 198 -7.04 -2.70 7.15
N PHE A 199 -6.64 -3.04 5.93
CA PHE A 199 -6.30 -2.07 4.91
C PHE A 199 -7.57 -1.48 4.29
N HIS A 200 -7.53 -0.21 3.89
CA HIS A 200 -8.70 0.50 3.37
C HIS A 200 -9.14 0.01 2.00
N ASN A 201 -8.38 -0.91 1.40
CA ASN A 201 -8.75 -1.70 0.23
C ASN A 201 -9.51 -3.00 0.59
N ALA A 202 -9.95 -3.16 1.84
CA ALA A 202 -10.63 -4.35 2.39
C ALA A 202 -9.78 -5.61 2.58
N CYS A 203 -8.45 -5.52 2.46
CA CYS A 203 -7.54 -6.60 2.83
C CYS A 203 -7.42 -6.74 4.36
N CYS A 204 -7.54 -7.97 4.85
CA CYS A 204 -7.44 -8.29 6.28
C CYS A 204 -6.13 -9.02 6.58
N GLN A 205 -5.42 -8.54 7.60
CA GLN A 205 -4.21 -9.15 8.13
C GLN A 205 -4.37 -9.41 9.64
N CYS A 206 -4.25 -10.67 10.04
CA CYS A 206 -4.12 -11.07 11.45
C CYS A 206 -2.65 -11.12 11.85
N ILE A 207 -2.37 -10.65 13.06
CA ILE A 207 -1.00 -10.43 13.53
C ILE A 207 -0.76 -11.33 14.74
N GLY A 208 0.34 -12.07 14.68
CA GLY A 208 0.78 -12.99 15.72
C GLY A 208 1.29 -12.30 16.98
N PRO A 209 1.42 -13.06 18.08
CA PRO A 209 1.90 -12.54 19.35
C PRO A 209 3.38 -12.12 19.36
N GLU A 210 4.19 -12.61 18.41
CA GLU A 210 5.62 -12.31 18.31
C GLU A 210 5.90 -10.93 17.67
N CYS A 211 4.90 -10.31 17.03
CA CYS A 211 5.05 -9.01 16.37
C CYS A 211 5.01 -7.85 17.38
N LEU A 212 5.95 -6.91 17.26
CA LEU A 212 6.07 -5.78 18.19
C LEU A 212 5.01 -4.70 17.91
N ASP A 213 4.79 -4.36 16.64
CA ASP A 213 3.82 -3.36 16.19
C ASP A 213 2.60 -4.05 15.55
N TYR A 214 2.09 -3.54 14.43
CA TYR A 214 0.91 -4.06 13.75
C TYR A 214 1.25 -4.80 12.46
N GLY A 215 2.30 -5.62 12.49
CA GLY A 215 2.73 -6.46 11.37
C GLY A 215 3.17 -5.68 10.14
N SER A 216 3.15 -6.34 8.98
CA SER A 216 3.60 -5.74 7.72
C SER A 216 2.63 -4.65 7.24
N LYS A 217 3.19 -3.53 6.79
CA LYS A 217 2.46 -2.40 6.19
C LYS A 217 2.13 -2.63 4.70
N ALA A 218 2.53 -3.77 4.14
CA ALA A 218 2.24 -4.13 2.76
C ALA A 218 0.94 -4.95 2.64
N VAL A 219 0.13 -4.60 1.66
CA VAL A 219 -1.07 -5.37 1.28
C VAL A 219 -0.64 -6.62 0.50
N LYS A 220 -1.16 -7.79 0.86
CA LYS A 220 -0.86 -9.06 0.15
C LYS A 220 -2.10 -9.91 -0.23
N CYS A 221 -3.32 -9.46 0.07
CA CYS A 221 -4.53 -10.18 -0.29
C CYS A 221 -4.72 -10.24 -1.83
N MET A 222 -5.14 -11.38 -2.36
CA MET A 222 -5.16 -11.63 -3.81
C MET A 222 -6.35 -10.99 -4.57
N ASN A 223 -7.46 -10.67 -3.90
CA ASN A 223 -8.72 -10.30 -4.59
C ASN A 223 -9.28 -8.91 -4.25
N CYS A 224 -8.49 -8.06 -3.60
CA CYS A 224 -9.01 -6.80 -3.05
C CYS A 224 -8.72 -5.61 -3.95
N LEU A 225 -9.80 -4.96 -4.39
CA LEU A 225 -9.78 -3.79 -5.29
C LEU A 225 -8.97 -2.64 -4.68
N PHE A 226 -8.20 -1.95 -5.53
CA PHE A 226 -7.37 -0.78 -5.20
C PHE A 226 -8.21 0.45 -4.84
#